data_AF-A0A4R4S5P3-F1
#
_entry.id   AF-A0A4R4S5P3-F1
#
_cell.length_a   1.000
_cell.length_b   1.000
_cell.length_c   1.000
_cell.angle_alpha   90.00
_cell.angle_beta   90.00
_cell.angle_gamma   90.00
#
_symmetry.space_group_name_H-M   'P 1'
#
loop_
_entity.id
_entity.type
_entity.pdbx_description
1 polymer ?
#
loop_
_entity_poly.entity_id
_entity_poly.type
_entity_poly.pdbx_seq_one_letter_code
_entity_poly.pdbx_strand_id
1 'polypeptide(L)'
;MFEVLTGTGLAASAGLNAYIPLLTMGLLARYTDLIDLPSGWQWLGNGWVVAILAVLLTVEVVADKVPVLDHVNDVVQTVVRPTAGGLAFGAGSTSETVTVSDPSSFFSSNDWVPVVTGVLIALGVHLLKSAARPVINATTAGFGAPVASTAEDATSVVVSLAAIILPVLVLAFLLGLVAFTVWFLRRRRDRRRERQAARAAGYRV
;
A
#
# COMPACT_ATOMS: atom_id res chain seq x y z
N MET A 1 20.88 -0.13 3.24
CA MET A 1 20.51 -0.14 1.79
C MET A 1 19.35 -1.09 1.50
N PHE A 2 19.37 -2.31 2.05
CA PHE A 2 18.22 -3.21 1.94
C PHE A 2 17.00 -2.73 2.74
N GLU A 3 17.18 -1.98 3.83
CA GLU A 3 16.04 -1.53 4.65
C GLU A 3 15.14 -0.55 3.92
N VAL A 4 15.72 0.35 3.12
CA VAL A 4 14.94 1.24 2.26
C VAL A 4 14.11 0.44 1.26
N LEU A 5 14.65 -0.66 0.72
CA LEU A 5 13.88 -1.55 -0.17
C LEU A 5 12.77 -2.29 0.57
N THR A 6 13.06 -2.80 1.77
CA THR A 6 12.06 -3.42 2.66
C THR A 6 10.93 -2.45 2.99
N GLY A 7 11.26 -1.26 3.49
CA GLY A 7 10.30 -0.20 3.79
C GLY A 7 9.49 0.22 2.55
N THR A 8 10.13 0.33 1.38
CA THR A 8 9.44 0.65 0.13
C THR A 8 8.44 -0.43 -0.27
N GLY A 9 8.83 -1.71 -0.16
CA GLY A 9 7.95 -2.84 -0.48
C GLY A 9 6.77 -2.97 0.47
N LEU A 10 7.01 -2.78 1.77
CA LEU A 10 5.97 -2.77 2.80
C LEU A 10 5.01 -1.60 2.63
N ALA A 11 5.51 -0.41 2.29
CA ALA A 11 4.65 0.74 1.99
C ALA A 11 3.84 0.53 0.70
N ALA A 12 4.44 -0.03 -0.34
CA ALA A 12 3.72 -0.36 -1.58
C ALA A 12 2.61 -1.39 -1.31
N SER A 13 2.89 -2.42 -0.51
CA SER A 13 1.90 -3.38 -0.02
C SER A 13 0.78 -2.71 0.79
N ALA A 14 1.13 -1.76 1.68
CA ALA A 14 0.14 -1.02 2.48
C ALA A 14 -0.83 -0.20 1.61
N GLY A 15 -0.37 0.28 0.46
CA GLY A 15 -1.22 0.90 -0.54
C GLY A 15 -2.24 -0.05 -1.19
N LEU A 16 -1.97 -1.36 -1.22
CA LEU A 16 -2.87 -2.43 -1.70
C LEU A 16 -3.75 -3.03 -0.61
N ASN A 17 -3.29 -3.10 0.64
CA ASN A 17 -4.08 -3.42 1.83
C ASN A 17 -3.37 -2.85 3.06
N ALA A 18 -4.06 -2.02 3.85
CA ALA A 18 -3.43 -1.30 4.96
C ALA A 18 -2.89 -2.22 6.05
N TYR A 19 -3.63 -3.29 6.35
CA TYR A 19 -3.41 -4.09 7.55
C TYR A 19 -2.44 -5.25 7.31
N ILE A 20 -2.38 -5.81 6.10
CA ILE A 20 -1.52 -6.96 5.77
C ILE A 20 -0.04 -6.72 6.10
N PRO A 21 0.64 -5.65 5.65
CA PRO A 21 2.06 -5.47 5.94
C PRO A 21 2.31 -5.25 7.44
N LEU A 22 1.46 -4.46 8.12
CA LEU A 22 1.60 -4.22 9.56
C LEU A 22 1.36 -5.49 10.38
N LEU A 23 0.35 -6.28 10.02
CA LEU A 23 0.06 -7.56 10.66
C LEU A 23 1.19 -8.56 10.42
N THR A 24 1.74 -8.59 9.20
CA THR A 24 2.90 -9.43 8.86
C THR A 24 4.10 -9.07 9.72
N MET A 25 4.44 -7.78 9.82
CA MET A 25 5.53 -7.31 10.68
C MET A 25 5.29 -7.66 12.15
N GLY A 26 4.08 -7.40 12.67
CA GLY A 26 3.74 -7.68 14.06
C GLY A 26 3.78 -9.18 14.40
N LEU A 27 3.29 -10.04 13.50
CA LEU A 27 3.35 -11.50 13.68
C LEU A 27 4.79 -12.02 13.64
N LEU A 28 5.59 -11.57 12.68
CA LEU A 28 6.97 -12.00 12.55
C LEU A 28 7.82 -11.52 13.73
N ALA A 29 7.69 -10.25 14.14
CA ALA A 29 8.40 -9.73 15.31
C ALA A 29 7.97 -10.39 16.63
N ARG A 30 6.74 -10.92 16.72
CA ARG A 30 6.22 -11.56 17.94
C ARG A 30 6.56 -13.05 18.05
N TYR A 31 6.55 -13.76 16.94
CA TYR A 31 6.61 -15.23 16.93
C TYR A 31 7.83 -15.81 16.23
N THR A 32 8.71 -14.98 15.66
CA THR A 32 9.91 -15.40 14.94
C THR A 32 11.07 -14.45 15.20
N ASP A 33 12.28 -14.83 14.77
CA ASP A 33 13.46 -13.96 14.78
C ASP A 33 13.74 -13.34 13.39
N LEU A 34 12.74 -13.34 12.49
CA LEU A 34 12.90 -12.84 11.11
C LEU A 34 12.92 -11.31 11.03
N ILE A 35 12.34 -10.62 12.01
CA ILE A 35 12.32 -9.15 12.09
C ILE A 35 12.57 -8.77 13.54
N ASP A 36 13.58 -7.93 13.75
CA ASP A 36 13.74 -7.19 15.00
C ASP A 36 13.28 -5.74 14.78
N LEU A 37 12.28 -5.32 15.55
CA LEU A 37 11.68 -3.99 15.42
C LEU A 37 12.48 -2.99 16.26
N PRO A 38 12.83 -1.81 15.70
CA PRO A 38 13.46 -0.76 16.50
C PRO A 38 12.57 -0.35 17.67
N SER A 39 13.17 0.20 18.73
CA SER A 39 12.50 0.53 20.00
C SER A 39 11.19 1.33 19.82
N GLY A 40 11.16 2.31 18.91
CA GLY A 40 9.97 3.10 18.59
C GLY A 40 8.82 2.33 17.92
N TRP A 41 9.07 1.11 17.45
CA TRP A 41 8.16 0.29 16.67
C TRP A 41 7.79 -1.05 17.34
N GLN A 42 8.44 -1.42 18.45
CA GLN A 42 8.20 -2.69 19.16
C GLN A 42 6.73 -2.94 19.54
N TRP A 43 5.93 -1.87 19.68
CA TRP A 43 4.50 -1.97 19.93
C TRP A 43 3.74 -2.74 18.83
N LEU A 44 4.24 -2.80 17.59
CA LEU A 44 3.66 -3.62 16.51
C LEU A 44 3.66 -5.12 16.84
N GLY A 45 4.64 -5.60 17.62
CA GLY A 45 4.70 -6.98 18.11
C GLY A 45 3.78 -7.26 19.32
N ASN A 46 3.07 -6.26 19.84
CA ASN A 46 2.14 -6.44 20.96
C ASN A 46 0.92 -7.26 20.51
N GLY A 47 0.54 -8.28 21.30
CA GLY A 47 -0.51 -9.23 20.94
C GLY A 47 -1.88 -8.58 20.77
N TRP A 48 -2.16 -7.51 21.52
CA TRP A 48 -3.38 -6.72 21.35
C TRP A 48 -3.37 -5.95 20.03
N VAL A 49 -2.23 -5.38 19.65
CA VAL A 49 -2.07 -4.68 18.37
C VAL A 49 -2.24 -5.64 17.21
N VAL A 50 -1.60 -6.81 17.27
CA VAL A 50 -1.75 -7.89 16.28
C VAL A 50 -3.21 -8.34 16.18
N ALA A 51 -3.91 -8.52 17.31
CA ALA A 51 -5.32 -8.89 17.31
C ALA A 51 -6.21 -7.81 16.67
N ILE A 52 -5.97 -6.53 16.97
CA ILE A 52 -6.69 -5.40 16.38
C ILE A 52 -6.45 -5.37 14.87
N LEU A 53 -5.20 -5.50 14.42
CA LEU A 53 -4.86 -5.53 12.99
C LEU A 53 -5.54 -6.71 12.27
N ALA A 54 -5.62 -7.88 12.90
CA ALA A 54 -6.33 -9.04 12.34
C ALA A 54 -7.84 -8.81 12.21
N VAL A 55 -8.46 -8.17 13.21
CA VAL A 55 -9.89 -7.79 13.15
C VAL A 55 -10.11 -6.75 12.06
N LEU A 56 -9.28 -5.71 12.00
CA LEU A 56 -9.38 -4.67 10.98
C LEU A 56 -9.19 -5.23 9.57
N LEU A 57 -8.23 -6.15 9.38
CA LEU A 57 -8.06 -6.88 8.13
C LEU A 57 -9.31 -7.67 7.77
N THR A 58 -9.90 -8.39 8.72
CA THR A 58 -11.13 -9.15 8.49
C THR A 58 -12.27 -8.22 8.04
N VAL A 59 -12.42 -7.07 8.68
CA VAL A 59 -13.42 -6.05 8.31
C VAL A 59 -13.17 -5.53 6.89
N GLU A 60 -11.92 -5.19 6.54
CA GLU A 60 -11.56 -4.72 5.20
C GLU A 60 -11.88 -5.75 4.12
N VAL A 61 -11.47 -7.00 4.34
CA VAL A 61 -11.69 -8.13 3.41
C VAL A 61 -13.18 -8.37 3.16
N VAL A 62 -14.03 -8.15 4.17
CA VAL A 62 -15.49 -8.25 4.05
C VAL A 62 -16.08 -7.02 3.38
N ALA A 63 -15.66 -5.81 3.78
CA ALA A 63 -16.17 -4.56 3.24
C ALA A 63 -15.93 -4.45 1.72
N ASP A 64 -14.75 -4.84 1.24
CA ASP A 64 -14.39 -4.81 -0.17
C ASP A 64 -15.23 -5.75 -1.06
N LYS A 65 -15.87 -6.76 -0.48
CA LYS A 65 -16.71 -7.71 -1.22
C LYS A 65 -18.15 -7.23 -1.39
N VAL A 66 -18.57 -6.20 -0.66
CA VAL A 66 -19.94 -5.69 -0.70
C VAL A 66 -19.96 -4.37 -1.49
N PRO A 67 -20.59 -4.29 -2.68
CA PRO A 67 -20.45 -3.17 -3.60
C PRO A 67 -20.74 -1.77 -3.02
N VAL A 68 -21.64 -1.67 -2.04
CA VAL A 68 -21.94 -0.39 -1.35
C VAL A 68 -20.91 -0.06 -0.29
N LEU A 69 -20.44 -1.06 0.45
CA LEU A 69 -19.44 -0.86 1.50
C LEU A 69 -18.06 -0.59 0.89
N ASP A 70 -17.76 -1.16 -0.28
CA ASP A 70 -16.51 -0.98 -1.02
C ASP A 70 -16.20 0.50 -1.27
N HIS A 71 -17.19 1.28 -1.71
CA HIS A 71 -17.02 2.71 -1.96
C HIS A 71 -16.75 3.51 -0.67
N VAL A 72 -17.46 3.21 0.41
CA VAL A 72 -17.24 3.88 1.71
C VAL A 72 -15.88 3.49 2.27
N ASN A 73 -15.51 2.21 2.17
CA ASN A 73 -14.23 1.70 2.59
C ASN A 73 -13.08 2.39 1.84
N ASP A 74 -13.16 2.50 0.51
CA ASP A 74 -12.14 3.19 -0.29
C ASP A 74 -11.91 4.65 0.16
N VAL A 75 -12.98 5.37 0.55
CA VAL A 75 -12.85 6.75 1.08
C VAL A 75 -12.10 6.76 2.40
N VAL A 76 -12.45 5.88 3.34
CA VAL A 76 -11.73 5.75 4.63
C VAL A 76 -10.28 5.37 4.39
N GLN A 77 -10.05 4.45 3.46
CA GLN A 77 -8.74 3.91 3.14
C GLN A 77 -7.82 4.91 2.41
N THR A 78 -8.38 6.02 1.89
CA THR A 78 -7.60 7.15 1.40
C THR A 78 -6.76 7.81 2.51
N VAL A 79 -7.14 7.62 3.78
CA VAL A 79 -6.35 8.06 4.95
C VAL A 79 -5.62 6.88 5.59
N VAL A 80 -6.33 5.77 5.81
CA VAL A 80 -5.78 4.63 6.56
C VAL A 80 -4.60 3.96 5.84
N ARG A 81 -4.66 3.75 4.52
CA ARG A 81 -3.57 3.11 3.77
C ARG A 81 -2.30 3.95 3.73
N PRO A 82 -2.34 5.27 3.42
CA PRO A 82 -1.15 6.10 3.54
C PRO A 82 -0.56 6.09 4.95
N THR A 83 -1.39 6.18 5.99
CA THR A 83 -0.91 6.07 7.38
C THR A 83 -0.22 4.73 7.62
N ALA A 84 -0.84 3.62 7.23
CA ALA A 84 -0.25 2.30 7.38
C ALA A 84 1.07 2.16 6.59
N GLY A 85 1.15 2.73 5.39
CA GLY A 85 2.36 2.76 4.59
C GLY A 85 3.49 3.54 5.25
N GLY A 86 3.18 4.66 5.88
CA GLY A 86 4.15 5.42 6.67
C GLY A 86 4.68 4.63 7.86
N LEU A 87 3.80 3.97 8.61
CA LEU A 87 4.19 3.11 9.74
C LEU A 87 5.05 1.93 9.26
N ALA A 88 4.64 1.25 8.17
CA ALA A 88 5.35 0.09 7.65
C ALA A 88 6.71 0.46 7.04
N PHE A 89 6.82 1.59 6.35
CA PHE A 89 8.10 2.11 5.87
C PHE A 89 8.99 2.49 7.05
N GLY A 90 8.49 3.31 7.97
CA GLY A 90 9.25 3.76 9.13
C GLY A 90 9.78 2.61 9.97
N ALA A 91 8.96 1.59 10.22
CA ALA A 91 9.37 0.40 10.95
C ALA A 91 10.32 -0.51 10.16
N GLY A 92 10.17 -0.61 8.83
CA GLY A 92 10.96 -1.51 7.98
C GLY A 92 12.23 -0.91 7.39
N SER A 93 12.38 0.41 7.41
CA SER A 93 13.53 1.13 6.83
C SER A 93 14.57 1.58 7.84
N THR A 94 14.26 1.48 9.14
CA THR A 94 15.11 1.94 10.23
C THR A 94 15.73 0.72 10.91
N SER A 95 17.06 0.61 10.89
CA SER A 95 17.81 -0.46 11.60
C SER A 95 18.37 -0.04 12.95
N GLU A 96 18.45 1.26 13.22
CA GLU A 96 19.00 1.77 14.47
C GLU A 96 17.90 2.08 15.48
N THR A 97 18.14 1.72 16.75
CA THR A 97 17.32 2.13 17.89
C THR A 97 17.45 3.63 18.13
N VAL A 98 16.72 4.43 17.36
CA VAL A 98 16.57 5.86 17.66
C VAL A 98 15.50 5.98 18.74
N THR A 99 15.92 6.04 19.99
CA THR A 99 15.05 6.44 21.10
C THR A 99 14.70 7.91 20.93
N VAL A 100 13.53 8.17 20.37
CA VAL A 100 12.92 9.50 20.38
C VAL A 100 12.32 9.71 21.79
N SER A 101 13.16 10.16 22.72
CA SER A 101 12.73 10.48 24.09
C SER A 101 12.05 11.86 24.20
N ASP A 102 12.05 12.64 23.13
CA ASP A 102 11.50 14.00 23.10
C ASP A 102 10.74 14.25 21.78
N PRO A 103 9.41 14.53 21.79
CA PRO A 103 8.65 14.77 20.56
C PRO A 103 9.18 15.95 19.72
N SER A 104 9.88 16.89 20.34
CA SER A 104 10.52 18.02 19.66
C SER A 104 11.74 17.60 18.82
N SER A 105 12.39 16.49 19.17
CA SER A 105 13.53 15.98 18.42
C SER A 105 13.12 15.32 17.11
N PHE A 106 11.93 14.70 17.02
CA PHE A 106 11.43 14.00 15.82
C PHE A 106 11.43 14.87 14.55
N PHE A 107 11.00 16.14 14.67
CA PHE A 107 11.00 17.07 13.55
C PHE A 107 12.39 17.68 13.27
N SER A 108 13.28 17.63 14.26
CA SER A 108 14.65 18.14 14.18
C SER A 108 15.65 17.10 13.66
N SER A 109 15.33 15.80 13.79
CA SER A 109 16.22 14.66 13.49
C SER A 109 16.00 14.01 12.11
N ASN A 110 15.11 14.53 11.27
CA ASN A 110 14.69 13.92 9.99
C ASN A 110 14.05 12.51 10.11
N ASP A 111 13.74 12.03 11.32
CA ASP A 111 13.10 10.73 11.56
C ASP A 111 11.69 10.62 10.93
N TRP A 112 11.10 11.75 10.59
CA TRP A 112 9.82 11.85 9.88
C TRP A 112 9.92 11.51 8.38
N VAL A 113 11.11 11.61 7.77
CA VAL A 113 11.31 11.44 6.32
C VAL A 113 10.93 10.03 5.85
N PRO A 114 11.37 8.94 6.51
CA PRO A 114 10.93 7.59 6.18
C PRO A 114 9.41 7.42 6.24
N VAL A 115 8.77 7.95 7.27
CA VAL A 115 7.30 7.86 7.44
C VAL A 115 6.58 8.58 6.30
N VAL A 116 6.96 9.81 5.99
CA VAL A 116 6.35 10.57 4.88
C VAL A 116 6.60 9.89 3.54
N THR A 117 7.78 9.30 3.35
CA THR A 117 8.09 8.51 2.14
C THR A 117 7.12 7.34 2.00
N GLY A 118 6.91 6.58 3.08
CA GLY A 118 5.94 5.49 3.12
C GLY A 118 4.50 5.94 2.84
N VAL A 119 4.09 7.07 3.41
CA VAL A 119 2.76 7.69 3.16
C VAL A 119 2.57 7.97 1.67
N LEU A 120 3.55 8.59 1.03
CA LEU A 120 3.47 8.94 -0.39
C LEU A 120 3.44 7.71 -1.30
N ILE A 121 4.24 6.69 -1.00
CA ILE A 121 4.25 5.42 -1.75
C ILE A 121 2.89 4.73 -1.65
N ALA A 122 2.39 4.53 -0.43
CA ALA A 122 1.11 3.85 -0.21
C ALA A 122 -0.06 4.61 -0.81
N LEU A 123 -0.07 5.94 -0.70
CA LEU A 123 -1.06 6.79 -1.35
C LEU A 123 -1.03 6.63 -2.87
N GLY A 124 0.15 6.66 -3.49
CA GLY A 124 0.30 6.48 -4.94
C GLY A 124 -0.28 5.15 -5.42
N VAL A 125 0.03 4.05 -4.71
CA VAL A 125 -0.50 2.71 -5.02
C VAL A 125 -2.02 2.65 -4.83
N HIS A 126 -2.54 3.17 -3.72
CA HIS A 126 -3.97 3.20 -3.45
C HIS A 126 -4.72 4.01 -4.53
N LEU A 127 -4.22 5.17 -4.91
CA LEU A 127 -4.84 5.99 -5.97
C LEU A 127 -4.87 5.27 -7.32
N LEU A 128 -3.85 4.49 -7.65
CA LEU A 128 -3.82 3.69 -8.87
C LEU A 128 -4.91 2.61 -8.86
N LYS A 129 -5.07 1.89 -7.74
CA LYS A 129 -6.16 0.93 -7.51
C LYS A 129 -7.53 1.61 -7.62
N SER A 130 -7.74 2.69 -6.87
CA SER A 130 -9.03 3.39 -6.83
C SER A 130 -9.41 3.97 -8.21
N ALA A 131 -8.43 4.34 -9.02
CA ALA A 131 -8.67 4.77 -10.41
C ALA A 131 -9.07 3.63 -11.36
N ALA A 132 -8.71 2.38 -11.05
CA ALA A 132 -9.03 1.20 -11.86
C ALA A 132 -10.43 0.62 -11.54
N ARG A 133 -10.86 0.67 -10.27
CA ARG A 133 -12.12 0.08 -9.80
C ARG A 133 -13.37 0.48 -10.61
N PRO A 134 -13.62 1.76 -10.97
CA PRO A 134 -14.81 2.12 -11.74
C PRO A 134 -14.87 1.43 -13.11
N VAL A 135 -13.72 1.25 -13.75
CA VAL A 135 -13.62 0.56 -15.05
C VAL A 135 -13.88 -0.93 -14.90
N ILE A 136 -13.28 -1.55 -13.88
CA ILE A 136 -13.48 -2.97 -13.56
C ILE A 136 -14.95 -3.22 -13.26
N ASN A 137 -15.57 -2.43 -12.37
CA ASN A 137 -16.97 -2.59 -12.00
C ASN A 137 -17.93 -2.38 -13.17
N ALA A 138 -17.71 -1.34 -13.99
CA ALA A 138 -18.55 -1.08 -15.15
C ALA A 138 -18.47 -2.19 -16.21
N THR A 139 -17.31 -2.83 -16.37
CA THR A 139 -17.09 -3.88 -17.39
C THR A 139 -17.50 -5.28 -16.91
N THR A 140 -17.71 -5.47 -15.60
CA THR A 140 -17.99 -6.77 -14.99
C THR A 140 -19.33 -6.83 -14.24
N ALA A 141 -20.19 -5.82 -14.44
CA ALA A 141 -21.46 -5.67 -13.71
C ALA A 141 -21.28 -5.76 -12.17
N GLY A 142 -20.16 -5.26 -11.65
CA GLY A 142 -19.83 -5.25 -10.22
C GLY A 142 -19.15 -6.51 -9.67
N PHE A 143 -19.03 -7.59 -10.44
CA PHE A 143 -18.38 -8.83 -9.98
C PHE A 143 -16.84 -8.79 -10.03
N GLY A 144 -16.26 -7.83 -10.75
CA GLY A 144 -14.82 -7.68 -10.88
C GLY A 144 -14.14 -7.11 -9.64
N ALA A 145 -14.83 -6.28 -8.84
CA ALA A 145 -14.26 -5.72 -7.62
C ALA A 145 -13.84 -6.79 -6.59
N PRO A 146 -14.69 -7.77 -6.24
CA PRO A 146 -14.29 -8.85 -5.32
C PRO A 146 -13.05 -9.63 -5.79
N VAL A 147 -12.95 -9.88 -7.10
CA VAL A 147 -11.80 -10.60 -7.69
C VAL A 147 -10.54 -9.74 -7.62
N ALA A 148 -10.64 -8.46 -7.99
CA ALA A 148 -9.53 -7.51 -7.92
C ALA A 148 -9.05 -7.34 -6.48
N SER A 149 -9.96 -7.12 -5.53
CA SER A 149 -9.65 -7.01 -4.11
C SER A 149 -8.94 -8.27 -3.57
N THR A 150 -9.41 -9.47 -3.94
CA THR A 150 -8.75 -10.72 -3.54
C THR A 150 -7.33 -10.83 -4.12
N ALA A 151 -7.13 -10.40 -5.37
CA ALA A 151 -5.81 -10.38 -5.99
C ALA A 151 -4.87 -9.36 -5.32
N GLU A 152 -5.40 -8.22 -4.88
CA GLU A 152 -4.65 -7.20 -4.16
C GLU A 152 -4.25 -7.69 -2.77
N ASP A 153 -5.13 -8.38 -2.04
CA ASP A 153 -4.82 -9.00 -0.76
C ASP A 153 -3.69 -10.03 -0.89
N ALA A 154 -3.80 -10.94 -1.87
CA ALA A 154 -2.77 -11.93 -2.15
C ALA A 154 -1.44 -11.26 -2.55
N THR A 155 -1.50 -10.22 -3.38
CA THR A 155 -0.31 -9.44 -3.78
C THR A 155 0.31 -8.75 -2.57
N SER A 156 -0.50 -8.20 -1.66
CA SER A 156 -0.03 -7.55 -0.44
C SER A 156 0.72 -8.53 0.46
N VAL A 157 0.19 -9.75 0.64
CA VAL A 157 0.89 -10.80 1.40
C VAL A 157 2.23 -11.14 0.75
N VAL A 158 2.24 -11.42 -0.55
CA VAL A 158 3.45 -11.80 -1.29
C VAL A 158 4.49 -10.69 -1.26
N VAL A 159 4.09 -9.45 -1.54
CA VAL A 159 5.00 -8.29 -1.56
C VAL A 159 5.52 -8.00 -0.15
N SER A 160 4.70 -8.11 0.90
CA SER A 160 5.15 -7.91 2.28
C SER A 160 6.21 -8.93 2.67
N LEU A 161 5.94 -10.23 2.44
CA LEU A 161 6.88 -11.30 2.74
C LEU A 161 8.15 -11.19 1.89
N ALA A 162 8.02 -10.90 0.60
CA ALA A 162 9.17 -10.68 -0.28
C ALA A 162 10.02 -9.49 0.17
N ALA A 163 9.40 -8.38 0.61
CA ALA A 163 10.10 -7.21 1.11
C ALA A 163 10.92 -7.50 2.38
N ILE A 164 10.44 -8.41 3.23
CA ILE A 164 11.12 -8.81 4.46
C ILE A 164 12.23 -9.84 4.17
N ILE A 165 11.93 -10.88 3.39
CA ILE A 165 12.84 -12.03 3.21
C ILE A 165 13.86 -11.78 2.09
N LEU A 166 13.44 -11.19 0.98
CA LEU A 166 14.27 -10.93 -0.21
C LEU A 166 14.04 -9.50 -0.74
N PRO A 167 14.55 -8.46 -0.04
CA PRO A 167 14.26 -7.06 -0.36
C PRO A 167 14.62 -6.66 -1.80
N VAL A 168 15.57 -7.36 -2.43
CA VAL A 168 15.96 -7.14 -3.84
C VAL A 168 14.79 -7.39 -4.81
N LEU A 169 13.88 -8.32 -4.51
CA LEU A 169 12.71 -8.60 -5.35
C LEU A 169 11.72 -7.42 -5.39
N VAL A 170 11.73 -6.57 -4.36
CA VAL A 170 10.93 -5.33 -4.35
C VAL A 170 11.35 -4.41 -5.49
N LEU A 171 12.64 -4.35 -5.83
CA LEU A 171 13.10 -3.49 -6.92
C LEU A 171 12.47 -3.91 -8.26
N ALA A 172 12.41 -5.22 -8.54
CA ALA A 172 11.77 -5.74 -9.74
C ALA A 172 10.26 -5.43 -9.76
N PHE A 173 9.59 -5.58 -8.62
CA PHE A 173 8.17 -5.23 -8.48
C PHE A 173 7.91 -3.74 -8.73
N LEU A 174 8.70 -2.84 -8.12
CA LEU A 174 8.56 -1.39 -8.28
C LEU A 174 8.81 -0.95 -9.72
N LEU A 175 9.84 -1.50 -10.37
CA LEU A 175 10.10 -1.24 -11.79
C LEU A 175 8.91 -1.66 -12.66
N GLY A 176 8.33 -2.82 -12.37
CA GLY A 176 7.10 -3.30 -13.02
C GLY A 176 5.92 -2.34 -12.81
N LEU A 177 5.69 -1.89 -11.57
CA LEU A 177 4.62 -0.97 -11.21
C LEU A 177 4.76 0.39 -11.94
N VAL A 178 5.97 0.95 -11.95
CA VAL A 178 6.27 2.21 -12.64
C VAL A 178 6.06 2.05 -14.15
N ALA A 179 6.59 0.97 -14.75
CA ALA A 179 6.41 0.69 -16.17
C ALA A 179 4.93 0.57 -16.55
N PHE A 180 4.15 -0.17 -15.75
CA PHE A 180 2.71 -0.31 -15.92
C PHE A 180 1.98 1.04 -15.82
N THR A 181 2.31 1.85 -14.82
CA THR A 181 1.67 3.16 -14.60
C THR A 181 1.96 4.11 -15.77
N VAL A 182 3.21 4.19 -16.22
CA VAL A 182 3.61 5.02 -17.37
C VAL A 182 2.88 4.55 -18.62
N TRP A 183 2.85 3.25 -18.88
CA TRP A 183 2.13 2.67 -20.01
C TRP A 183 0.64 3.02 -19.97
N PHE A 184 -0.01 2.85 -18.82
CA PHE A 184 -1.43 3.15 -18.63
C PHE A 184 -1.75 4.63 -18.87
N LEU A 185 -0.95 5.54 -18.31
CA LEU A 185 -1.12 6.98 -18.49
C LEU A 185 -0.92 7.40 -19.95
N ARG A 186 0.07 6.84 -20.65
CA ARG A 186 0.27 7.08 -22.09
C ARG A 186 -0.94 6.60 -22.89
N ARG A 187 -1.39 5.38 -22.66
CA ARG A 187 -2.57 4.82 -23.34
C ARG A 187 -3.83 5.65 -23.13
N ARG A 188 -4.04 6.18 -21.91
CA ARG A 188 -5.17 7.08 -21.61
C ARG A 188 -5.07 8.41 -22.33
N ARG A 189 -3.86 8.99 -22.43
CA ARG A 189 -3.60 10.24 -23.17
C ARG A 189 -3.83 10.04 -24.67
N ASP A 190 -3.37 8.93 -25.23
CA ASP A 190 -3.55 8.61 -26.64
C ASP A 190 -5.04 8.46 -27.00
N ARG A 191 -5.79 7.69 -26.21
CA ARG A 191 -7.26 7.59 -26.38
C ARG A 191 -7.98 8.93 -26.26
N ARG A 192 -7.51 9.84 -25.40
CA ARG A 192 -8.08 11.21 -25.30
C ARG A 192 -7.78 12.03 -26.55
N ARG A 193 -6.56 11.95 -27.08
CA ARG A 193 -6.15 12.62 -28.32
C ARG A 193 -6.94 12.10 -29.52
N GLU A 194 -7.11 10.78 -29.63
CA GLU A 194 -7.92 10.14 -30.67
C GLU A 194 -9.38 10.64 -30.63
N ARG A 195 -10.00 10.70 -29.44
CA ARG A 195 -11.36 11.23 -29.27
C ARG A 195 -11.46 12.72 -29.60
N GLN A 196 -10.46 13.53 -29.23
CA GLN A 196 -10.42 14.95 -29.56
C GLN A 196 -10.26 15.18 -31.06
N ALA A 197 -9.37 14.42 -31.72
CA ALA A 197 -9.18 14.47 -33.16
C ALA A 197 -10.44 14.05 -33.91
N ALA A 198 -11.12 12.98 -33.47
CA ALA A 198 -12.35 12.53 -34.10
C ALA A 198 -13.52 13.52 -33.91
N ARG A 199 -13.61 14.18 -32.74
CA ARG A 199 -14.57 15.30 -32.53
C ARG A 199 -14.25 16.51 -33.41
N ALA A 200 -12.97 16.88 -33.53
CA ALA A 200 -12.54 17.96 -34.42
C ALA A 200 -12.81 17.65 -35.90
N ALA A 201 -12.75 16.37 -36.29
CA ALA A 201 -13.09 15.88 -37.62
C ALA A 201 -14.61 15.72 -37.86
N GLY A 202 -15.46 16.14 -36.91
CA GLY A 202 -16.92 16.13 -37.07
C GLY A 202 -17.61 14.79 -36.79
N TYR A 203 -16.87 13.76 -36.34
CA TYR A 203 -17.48 12.51 -35.91
C TYR A 203 -18.13 12.68 -34.54
N ARG A 204 -19.37 12.19 -34.36
CA ARG A 204 -19.97 12.04 -33.02
C ARG A 204 -19.27 10.89 -32.30
N VAL A 205 -18.38 11.23 -31.36
CA VAL A 205 -17.59 10.28 -30.53
C VAL A 205 -17.87 10.47 -29.05
#